data_AF-D5P6H5-F1
#
_entry.id   AF-D5P6H5-F1
#
_cell.length_a   1.000
_cell.length_b   1.000
_cell.length_c   1.000
_cell.angle_alpha   90.00
_cell.angle_beta   90.00
_cell.angle_gamma   90.00
#
_symmetry.space_group_name_H-M   'P 1'
#
loop_
_entity.id
_entity.type
_entity.pdbx_description
1 polymer ?
#
loop_
_entity_poly.entity_id
_entity_poly.type
_entity_poly.pdbx_seq_one_letter_code
_entity_poly.pdbx_strand_id
1 'polypeptide(L)'
;MMRCAGQKGGAEITVLYDQAGDWVIGSDPGLLRLRMATRTTAALGCSLLVLYALTRATGQPLTVALLGVVITMVASRSVNEPDPRQQRITMALLPVPAAASITAAALLASHLVVSDAVFVVVVFAAAYVRRFGARGRALGMVAFMSYFFTLYLRARIAELPWMIGAVAVGTVCTFVMTTYVMPDRPERVLRATVRALRARMAIVVDTTAEAVRTGRLDERRRRRMRARTLRLNETALMVQSQIEDKADPAMLWPGVTAEQLAPWLLDAELAIEWVATAGRRAAALTAQRPTAIPDRTRAALVDALSILARAIRLPEPDGLRHAADRAQRLLDEH
;
A
#
# COMPACT_ATOMS: atom_id res chain seq x y z
N MET A 1 -20.23 -15.33 45.72
CA MET A 1 -20.42 -14.10 44.89
C MET A 1 -19.14 -13.58 44.21
N MET A 2 -18.03 -14.33 44.20
CA MET A 2 -16.70 -13.81 43.82
C MET A 2 -16.15 -14.42 42.49
N ARG A 3 -16.98 -15.12 41.72
CA ARG A 3 -16.62 -15.71 40.41
C ARG A 3 -17.16 -14.94 39.18
N CYS A 4 -18.03 -13.94 39.36
CA CYS A 4 -18.61 -13.17 38.24
C CYS A 4 -17.81 -11.93 37.82
N ALA A 5 -16.79 -11.51 38.59
CA ALA A 5 -15.99 -10.33 38.26
C ALA A 5 -14.86 -10.62 37.24
N GLY A 6 -14.28 -11.83 37.26
CA GLY A 6 -13.20 -12.21 36.35
C GLY A 6 -13.63 -12.45 34.90
N GLN A 7 -14.91 -12.80 34.68
CA GLN A 7 -15.42 -13.11 33.34
C GLN A 7 -15.79 -11.84 32.53
N LYS A 8 -16.09 -10.73 33.21
CA LYS A 8 -16.34 -9.43 32.56
C LYS A 8 -15.05 -8.81 32.02
N GLY A 9 -13.95 -8.88 32.77
CA GLY A 9 -12.64 -8.35 32.33
C GLY A 9 -12.07 -9.08 31.11
N GLY A 10 -12.25 -10.40 31.01
CA GLY A 10 -11.83 -11.17 29.84
C GLY A 10 -12.61 -10.83 28.55
N ALA A 11 -13.91 -10.55 28.67
CA ALA A 11 -14.73 -10.13 27.54
C ALA A 11 -14.40 -8.69 27.10
N GLU A 12 -14.12 -7.79 28.03
CA GLU A 12 -13.72 -6.40 27.75
C GLU A 12 -12.36 -6.31 27.03
N ILE A 13 -11.40 -7.12 27.46
CA ILE A 13 -10.07 -7.19 26.82
C ILE A 13 -10.18 -7.76 25.40
N THR A 14 -10.99 -8.81 25.20
CA THR A 14 -11.21 -9.39 23.86
C THR A 14 -11.88 -8.39 22.93
N VAL A 15 -12.85 -7.59 23.41
CA VAL A 15 -13.52 -6.53 22.62
C VAL A 15 -12.59 -5.37 22.32
N LEU A 16 -11.71 -4.98 23.25
CA LEU A 16 -10.66 -3.98 23.01
C LEU A 16 -9.61 -4.47 22.02
N TYR A 17 -9.25 -5.75 22.05
CA TYR A 17 -8.37 -6.38 21.06
C TYR A 17 -9.02 -6.46 19.68
N ASP A 18 -10.30 -6.79 19.59
CA ASP A 18 -11.05 -6.80 18.33
C ASP A 18 -11.23 -5.37 17.79
N GLN A 19 -11.48 -4.38 18.66
CA GLN A 19 -11.54 -2.97 18.26
C GLN A 19 -10.18 -2.42 17.84
N ALA A 20 -9.10 -2.76 18.55
CA ALA A 20 -7.74 -2.38 18.16
C ALA A 20 -7.34 -3.07 16.86
N GLY A 21 -7.72 -4.33 16.67
CA GLY A 21 -7.58 -5.06 15.41
C GLY A 21 -8.33 -4.37 14.27
N ASP A 22 -9.62 -4.05 14.47
CA ASP A 22 -10.47 -3.32 13.52
C ASP A 22 -9.97 -1.90 13.24
N TRP A 23 -9.30 -1.26 14.20
CA TRP A 23 -8.74 0.08 14.07
C TRP A 23 -7.38 0.06 13.35
N VAL A 24 -6.55 -0.94 13.60
CA VAL A 24 -5.29 -1.20 12.88
C VAL A 24 -5.57 -1.63 11.44
N ILE A 25 -6.55 -2.50 11.23
CA ILE A 25 -7.06 -2.91 9.90
C ILE A 25 -7.79 -1.74 9.21
N GLY A 26 -8.40 -0.85 10.00
CA GLY A 26 -9.09 0.35 9.54
C GLY A 26 -8.16 1.48 9.11
N SER A 27 -6.98 1.60 9.73
CA SER A 27 -6.01 2.65 9.44
C SER A 27 -5.07 2.31 8.28
N ASP A 28 -4.84 1.02 8.02
CA ASP A 28 -3.99 0.58 6.90
C ASP A 28 -4.48 -0.78 6.35
N PRO A 29 -5.32 -0.77 5.30
CA PRO A 29 -5.85 -1.99 4.69
C PRO A 29 -4.71 -2.89 4.17
N GLY A 30 -4.35 -3.91 4.94
CA GLY A 30 -3.35 -4.92 4.58
C GLY A 30 -1.96 -4.75 5.21
N LEU A 31 -1.79 -3.89 6.22
CA LEU A 31 -0.48 -3.60 6.85
C LEU A 31 0.59 -3.19 5.82
N LEU A 32 0.21 -2.71 4.65
CA LEU A 32 1.14 -2.49 3.55
C LEU A 32 2.02 -1.28 3.83
N ARG A 33 1.44 -0.18 4.33
CA ARG A 33 2.21 0.99 4.73
C ARG A 33 3.03 0.67 5.97
N LEU A 34 2.48 -0.07 6.94
CA LEU A 34 3.25 -0.50 8.11
C LEU A 34 4.43 -1.40 7.74
N ARG A 35 4.25 -2.32 6.80
CA ARG A 35 5.29 -3.23 6.33
C ARG A 35 6.35 -2.51 5.51
N MET A 36 5.94 -1.57 4.66
CA MET A 36 6.86 -0.68 3.94
C MET A 36 7.65 0.18 4.92
N ALA A 37 6.98 0.80 5.90
CA ALA A 37 7.61 1.63 6.92
C ALA A 37 8.60 0.84 7.77
N THR A 38 8.17 -0.28 8.37
CA THR A 38 9.03 -1.17 9.18
C THR A 38 10.22 -1.68 8.39
N ARG A 39 10.04 -2.05 7.12
CA ARG A 39 11.15 -2.44 6.24
C ARG A 39 12.13 -1.29 6.04
N THR A 40 11.66 -0.10 5.66
CA THR A 40 12.54 1.06 5.44
C THR A 40 13.28 1.43 6.71
N THR A 41 12.61 1.46 7.86
CA THR A 41 13.21 1.77 9.16
C THR A 41 14.23 0.72 9.57
N ALA A 42 13.95 -0.56 9.32
CA ALA A 42 14.86 -1.63 9.70
C ALA A 42 16.07 -1.74 8.75
N ALA A 43 15.90 -1.46 7.44
CA ALA A 43 17.02 -1.32 6.50
C ALA A 43 17.94 -0.16 6.89
N LEU A 44 17.34 0.99 7.23
CA LEU A 44 18.05 2.17 7.73
C LEU A 44 18.77 1.89 9.05
N GLY A 45 18.09 1.26 10.01
CA GLY A 45 18.68 0.90 11.29
C GLY A 45 19.84 -0.07 11.15
N CYS A 46 19.73 -1.06 10.26
CA CYS A 46 20.80 -2.01 9.98
C CYS A 46 22.00 -1.32 9.31
N SER A 47 21.75 -0.48 8.29
CA SER A 47 22.81 0.31 7.65
C SER A 47 23.51 1.23 8.66
N LEU A 48 22.76 1.93 9.50
CA LEU A 48 23.30 2.81 10.54
C LEU A 48 24.15 2.03 11.55
N LEU A 49 23.69 0.86 12.00
CA LEU A 49 24.46 -0.01 12.90
C LEU A 49 25.78 -0.46 12.27
N VAL A 50 25.76 -0.90 11.01
CA VAL A 50 26.97 -1.34 10.30
C VAL A 50 27.92 -0.16 10.11
N LEU A 51 27.43 1.00 9.68
CA LEU A 51 28.29 2.19 9.54
C LEU A 51 28.85 2.66 10.88
N TYR A 52 28.06 2.61 11.96
CA TYR A 52 28.51 2.96 13.31
C TYR A 52 29.63 2.03 13.79
N ALA A 53 29.47 0.72 13.59
CA ALA A 53 30.51 -0.27 13.90
C ALA A 53 31.79 -0.02 13.08
N LEU A 54 31.64 0.30 11.80
CA LEU A 54 32.76 0.56 10.90
C LEU A 54 33.52 1.84 11.30
N THR A 55 32.81 2.91 11.67
CA THR A 55 33.43 4.17 12.15
C THR A 55 34.11 3.98 13.50
N ARG A 56 33.51 3.24 14.42
CA ARG A 56 34.14 2.85 15.69
C ARG A 56 35.45 2.09 15.48
N ALA A 57 35.50 1.21 14.49
CA ALA A 57 36.68 0.39 14.20
C ALA A 57 37.80 1.16 13.49
N THR A 58 37.48 2.19 12.71
CA THR A 58 38.46 2.96 11.90
C THR A 58 38.85 4.32 12.48
N GLY A 59 38.18 4.79 13.53
CA GLY A 59 38.48 6.06 14.19
C GLY A 59 38.18 7.31 13.34
N GLN A 60 37.43 7.16 12.24
CA GLN A 60 37.08 8.23 11.31
C GLN A 60 35.91 9.09 11.82
N PRO A 61 35.81 10.37 11.40
CA PRO A 61 34.85 11.32 11.95
C PRO A 61 33.39 10.96 11.61
N LEU A 62 32.51 11.19 12.60
CA LEU A 62 31.08 10.85 12.58
C LEU A 62 30.30 11.51 11.42
N THR A 63 30.81 12.62 10.89
CA THR A 63 30.25 13.37 9.76
C THR A 63 30.16 12.52 8.49
N VAL A 64 31.14 11.64 8.24
CA VAL A 64 31.13 10.79 7.04
C VAL A 64 30.18 9.60 7.18
N ALA A 65 29.96 9.09 8.41
CA ALA A 65 28.96 8.07 8.68
C ALA A 65 27.53 8.61 8.51
N LEU A 66 27.25 9.82 9.00
CA LEU A 66 25.97 10.51 8.77
C LEU A 66 25.68 10.69 7.27
N LEU A 67 26.70 10.97 6.47
CA LEU A 67 26.60 11.12 5.02
C LEU A 67 26.19 9.83 4.32
N GLY A 68 26.86 8.73 4.68
CA GLY A 68 26.52 7.39 4.21
C GLY A 68 25.06 7.03 4.49
N VAL A 69 24.59 7.35 5.69
CA VAL A 69 23.20 7.08 6.13
C VAL A 69 22.19 7.92 5.35
N VAL A 70 22.46 9.22 5.12
CA VAL A 70 21.56 10.08 4.35
C VAL A 70 21.48 9.65 2.88
N ILE A 71 22.62 9.33 2.26
CA ILE A 71 22.63 8.82 0.87
C ILE A 71 21.92 7.47 0.80
N THR A 72 22.15 6.58 1.77
CA THR A 72 21.45 5.28 1.86
C THR A 72 19.95 5.47 2.04
N MET A 73 19.52 6.45 2.83
CA MET A 73 18.12 6.80 3.03
C MET A 73 17.47 7.27 1.73
N VAL A 74 18.14 8.17 1.00
CA VAL A 74 17.61 8.66 -0.28
C VAL A 74 17.63 7.55 -1.33
N ALA A 75 18.67 6.73 -1.40
CA ALA A 75 18.75 5.58 -2.30
C ALA A 75 17.63 4.56 -2.01
N SER A 76 17.43 4.19 -0.74
CA SER A 76 16.37 3.26 -0.31
C SER A 76 14.97 3.75 -0.65
N ARG A 77 14.74 5.07 -0.60
CA ARG A 77 13.43 5.67 -0.93
C ARG A 77 13.24 5.87 -2.44
N SER A 78 14.33 6.05 -3.18
CA SER A 78 14.29 6.35 -4.62
C SER A 78 14.15 5.09 -5.47
N VAL A 79 14.55 3.92 -4.94
CA VAL A 79 14.39 2.63 -5.61
C VAL A 79 13.00 2.07 -5.29
N ASN A 80 12.00 2.54 -6.03
CA ASN A 80 10.66 1.95 -6.03
C ASN A 80 10.39 1.39 -7.42
N GLU A 81 10.95 0.21 -7.69
CA GLU A 81 10.72 -0.54 -8.94
C GLU A 81 9.51 -1.48 -8.77
N PRO A 82 8.59 -1.54 -9.75
CA PRO A 82 7.46 -2.47 -9.74
C PRO A 82 7.90 -3.95 -9.74
N ASP A 83 8.95 -4.25 -10.50
CA ASP A 83 9.42 -5.62 -10.71
C ASP A 83 10.60 -5.95 -9.79
N PRO A 84 10.49 -6.96 -8.90
CA PRO A 84 11.56 -7.34 -7.98
C PRO A 84 12.84 -7.79 -8.69
N ARG A 85 12.78 -8.29 -9.94
CA ARG A 85 14.01 -8.60 -10.70
C ARG A 85 14.71 -7.34 -11.17
N GLN A 86 13.95 -6.36 -11.64
CA GLN A 86 14.49 -5.08 -12.11
C GLN A 86 14.98 -4.22 -10.95
N GLN A 87 14.33 -4.33 -9.79
CA GLN A 87 14.79 -3.72 -8.54
C GLN A 87 16.17 -4.22 -8.14
N ARG A 88 16.44 -5.53 -8.25
CA ARG A 88 17.77 -6.10 -7.94
C ARG A 88 18.85 -5.58 -8.89
N ILE A 89 18.55 -5.51 -10.19
CA ILE A 89 19.48 -4.96 -11.19
C ILE A 89 19.76 -3.49 -10.90
N THR A 90 18.72 -2.72 -10.59
CA THR A 90 18.85 -1.29 -10.27
C THR A 90 19.63 -1.08 -8.98
N MET A 91 19.39 -1.89 -7.95
CA MET A 91 20.19 -1.87 -6.71
C MET A 91 21.66 -2.22 -6.95
N ALA A 92 21.96 -3.16 -7.85
CA ALA A 92 23.33 -3.46 -8.22
C ALA A 92 23.99 -2.33 -9.02
N LEU A 93 23.20 -1.56 -9.79
CA LEU A 93 23.71 -0.46 -10.62
C LEU A 93 23.87 0.87 -9.85
N LEU A 94 23.14 1.06 -8.75
CA LEU A 94 23.17 2.28 -7.90
C LEU A 94 24.54 2.76 -7.43
N PRO A 95 25.50 1.87 -7.04
CA PRO A 95 26.82 2.32 -6.62
C PRO A 95 27.61 3.00 -7.75
N VAL A 96 27.33 2.67 -9.01
CA VAL A 96 28.06 3.20 -10.18
C VAL A 96 27.86 4.71 -10.36
N PRO A 97 26.62 5.25 -10.50
CA PRO A 97 26.42 6.69 -10.62
C PRO A 97 26.77 7.44 -9.33
N ALA A 98 26.61 6.79 -8.16
CA ALA A 98 27.04 7.38 -6.90
C ALA A 98 28.56 7.58 -6.88
N ALA A 99 29.34 6.54 -7.18
CA ALA A 99 30.79 6.62 -7.27
C ALA A 99 31.24 7.65 -8.31
N ALA A 100 30.66 7.63 -9.52
CA ALA A 100 30.98 8.61 -10.56
C ALA A 100 30.73 10.05 -10.11
N SER A 101 29.60 10.31 -9.44
CA SER A 101 29.24 11.65 -8.97
C SER A 101 30.11 12.13 -7.82
N ILE A 102 30.44 11.23 -6.88
CA ILE A 102 31.34 11.51 -5.76
C ILE A 102 32.76 11.80 -6.27
N THR A 103 33.26 11.00 -7.21
CA THR A 103 34.57 11.22 -7.85
C THR A 103 34.61 12.55 -8.63
N ALA A 104 33.57 12.85 -9.42
CA ALA A 104 33.49 14.10 -10.17
C ALA A 104 33.49 15.32 -9.23
N ALA A 105 32.68 15.31 -8.18
CA ALA A 105 32.59 16.41 -7.22
C ALA A 105 33.91 16.62 -6.44
N ALA A 106 34.59 15.54 -6.04
CA ALA A 106 35.86 15.64 -5.32
C ALA A 106 37.01 16.16 -6.19
N LEU A 107 37.07 15.78 -7.47
CA LEU A 107 38.06 16.29 -8.42
C LEU A 107 37.86 17.78 -8.72
N LEU A 108 36.60 18.24 -8.76
CA LEU A 108 36.25 19.63 -9.02
C LEU A 108 36.21 20.51 -7.76
N ALA A 109 36.51 19.95 -6.58
CA ALA A 109 36.46 20.68 -5.32
C ALA A 109 37.44 21.88 -5.25
N SER A 110 38.52 21.88 -6.03
CA SER A 110 39.46 23.01 -6.13
C SER A 110 38.95 24.19 -6.95
N HIS A 111 37.92 24.00 -7.79
CA HIS A 111 37.39 25.02 -8.71
C HIS A 111 35.90 25.24 -8.47
N LEU A 112 35.56 26.11 -7.50
CA LEU A 112 34.17 26.35 -7.07
C LEU A 112 33.21 26.66 -8.24
N VAL A 113 33.61 27.54 -9.16
CA VAL A 113 32.78 27.94 -10.32
C VAL A 113 32.52 26.77 -11.29
N VAL A 114 33.55 25.93 -11.52
CA VAL A 114 33.43 24.77 -12.41
C VAL A 114 32.56 23.69 -11.75
N SER A 115 32.71 23.52 -10.44
CA SER A 115 31.92 22.57 -9.67
C SER A 115 30.42 22.90 -9.65
N ASP A 116 30.08 24.19 -9.55
CA ASP A 116 28.68 24.65 -9.62
C ASP A 116 28.10 24.47 -11.03
N ALA A 117 28.88 24.75 -12.09
CA ALA A 117 28.43 24.50 -13.46
C ALA A 117 28.17 23.01 -13.72
N VAL A 118 29.08 22.13 -13.27
CA VAL A 118 28.90 20.67 -13.39
C VAL A 118 27.74 20.17 -12.52
N PHE A 119 27.52 20.76 -11.35
CA PHE A 119 26.34 20.45 -10.54
C PHE A 119 25.04 20.70 -11.33
N VAL A 120 24.92 21.85 -12.01
CA VAL A 120 23.77 22.15 -12.86
C VAL A 120 23.61 21.11 -13.97
N VAL A 121 24.71 20.72 -14.63
CA VAL A 121 24.68 19.66 -15.66
C VAL A 121 24.20 18.32 -15.07
N VAL A 122 24.67 17.94 -13.89
CA VAL A 122 24.23 16.71 -13.19
C VAL A 122 22.75 16.78 -12.84
N VAL A 123 22.24 17.93 -12.40
CA VAL A 123 20.81 18.15 -12.14
C VAL A 123 19.99 17.96 -13.41
N PHE A 124 20.39 18.57 -14.52
CA PHE A 124 19.71 18.42 -15.80
C PHE A 124 19.76 16.98 -16.32
N ALA A 125 20.92 16.32 -16.22
CA ALA A 125 21.06 14.91 -16.60
C ALA A 125 20.18 14.01 -15.74
N ALA A 126 20.19 14.21 -14.41
CA ALA A 126 19.33 13.48 -13.48
C ALA A 126 17.84 13.70 -13.79
N ALA A 127 17.44 14.93 -14.12
CA ALA A 127 16.08 15.26 -14.51
C ALA A 127 15.70 14.62 -15.86
N TYR A 128 16.60 14.64 -16.84
CA TYR A 128 16.39 14.03 -18.15
C TYR A 128 16.24 12.52 -18.07
N VAL A 129 17.09 11.87 -17.27
CA VAL A 129 17.10 10.40 -17.14
C VAL A 129 15.82 9.89 -16.44
N ARG A 130 15.08 10.73 -15.70
CA ARG A 130 13.75 10.39 -15.16
C ARG A 130 12.75 9.94 -16.22
N ARG A 131 12.94 10.32 -17.50
CA ARG A 131 12.07 9.89 -18.60
C ARG A 131 12.15 8.38 -18.89
N PHE A 132 13.23 7.71 -18.50
CA PHE A 132 13.45 6.27 -18.73
C PHE A 132 12.79 5.40 -17.63
N GLY A 133 11.67 5.86 -17.07
CA GLY A 133 10.90 5.15 -16.06
C GLY A 133 11.53 5.18 -14.67
N ALA A 134 11.12 4.22 -13.82
CA ALA A 134 11.53 4.14 -12.42
C ALA A 134 13.06 4.03 -12.25
N ARG A 135 13.74 3.31 -13.15
CA ARG A 135 15.19 3.08 -13.06
C ARG A 135 15.95 4.38 -13.21
N GLY A 136 15.58 5.15 -14.22
CA GLY A 136 16.20 6.44 -14.50
C GLY A 136 15.95 7.44 -13.38
N ARG A 137 14.76 7.41 -12.77
CA ARG A 137 14.43 8.24 -11.60
C ARG A 137 15.27 7.89 -10.39
N ALA A 138 15.48 6.61 -10.10
CA ALA A 138 16.32 6.16 -9.00
C ALA A 138 17.80 6.54 -9.21
N LEU A 139 18.37 6.21 -10.38
CA LEU A 139 19.78 6.49 -10.71
C LEU A 139 20.05 7.99 -10.71
N GLY A 140 19.17 8.79 -11.31
CA GLY A 140 19.31 10.25 -11.35
C GLY A 140 19.23 10.88 -9.96
N MET A 141 18.31 10.42 -9.11
CA MET A 141 18.19 10.93 -7.74
C MET A 141 19.43 10.63 -6.90
N VAL A 142 20.00 9.43 -7.05
CA VAL A 142 21.23 9.05 -6.32
C VAL A 142 22.44 9.81 -6.86
N ALA A 143 22.61 9.94 -8.17
CA ALA A 143 23.68 10.76 -8.76
C ALA A 143 23.64 12.20 -8.24
N PHE A 144 22.46 12.82 -8.29
CA PHE A 144 22.23 14.18 -7.81
C PHE A 144 22.59 14.33 -6.32
N MET A 145 22.07 13.44 -5.46
CA MET A 145 22.32 13.53 -4.02
C MET A 145 23.79 13.31 -3.70
N SER A 146 24.40 12.28 -4.29
CA SER A 146 25.82 11.99 -4.14
C SER A 146 26.68 13.20 -4.51
N TYR A 147 26.40 13.87 -5.63
CA TYR A 147 27.13 15.08 -6.01
C TYR A 147 26.88 16.24 -5.03
N PHE A 148 25.60 16.55 -4.76
CA PHE A 148 25.19 17.67 -3.90
C PHE A 148 25.86 17.58 -2.52
N PHE A 149 25.80 16.41 -1.90
CA PHE A 149 26.36 16.18 -0.58
C PHE A 149 27.88 16.27 -0.56
N THR A 150 28.56 15.72 -1.59
CA THR A 150 30.02 15.82 -1.71
C THR A 150 30.47 17.28 -1.82
N LEU A 151 29.75 18.09 -2.60
CA LEU A 151 30.03 19.51 -2.78
C LEU A 151 29.75 20.33 -1.52
N TYR A 152 28.57 20.14 -0.92
CA TYR A 152 28.13 20.89 0.27
C TYR A 152 29.06 20.68 1.47
N LEU A 153 29.56 19.45 1.65
CA LEU A 153 30.47 19.11 2.74
C LEU A 153 31.94 19.45 2.46
N ARG A 154 32.28 19.90 1.24
CA ARG A 154 33.65 20.09 0.77
C ARG A 154 34.52 18.86 1.04
N ALA A 155 33.99 17.68 0.74
CA ALA A 155 34.67 16.42 1.00
C ALA A 155 36.03 16.39 0.28
N ARG A 156 37.07 15.97 0.99
CA ARG A 156 38.43 15.89 0.43
C ARG A 156 38.60 14.57 -0.32
N ILE A 157 39.55 14.53 -1.25
CA ILE A 157 39.90 13.32 -2.02
C ILE A 157 40.22 12.12 -1.09
N ALA A 158 40.79 12.39 0.10
CA ALA A 158 41.08 11.36 1.10
C ALA A 158 39.82 10.68 1.68
N GLU A 159 38.66 11.34 1.63
CA GLU A 159 37.39 10.85 2.18
C GLU A 159 36.56 10.08 1.13
N LEU A 160 36.94 10.16 -0.15
CA LEU A 160 36.29 9.46 -1.28
C LEU A 160 36.08 7.96 -1.04
N PRO A 161 37.10 7.17 -0.65
CA PRO A 161 36.93 5.72 -0.48
C PRO A 161 35.92 5.39 0.62
N TRP A 162 35.88 6.24 1.66
CA TRP A 162 34.98 6.06 2.78
C TRP A 162 33.53 6.38 2.40
N MET A 163 33.32 7.44 1.62
CA MET A 163 31.99 7.79 1.09
C MET A 163 31.46 6.72 0.13
N ILE A 164 32.30 6.22 -0.78
CA ILE A 164 31.93 5.14 -1.70
C ILE A 164 31.63 3.85 -0.92
N GLY A 165 32.47 3.51 0.06
CA GLY A 165 32.25 2.36 0.94
C GLY A 165 30.95 2.46 1.73
N ALA A 166 30.63 3.64 2.26
CA ALA A 166 29.39 3.90 2.97
C ALA A 166 28.15 3.71 2.09
N VAL A 167 28.17 4.21 0.86
CA VAL A 167 27.08 4.00 -0.11
C VAL A 167 26.96 2.52 -0.50
N ALA A 168 28.08 1.84 -0.71
CA ALA A 168 28.09 0.41 -1.03
C ALA A 168 27.48 -0.42 0.12
N VAL A 169 27.91 -0.17 1.37
CA VAL A 169 27.37 -0.83 2.56
C VAL A 169 25.88 -0.58 2.70
N GLY A 170 25.43 0.67 2.57
CA GLY A 170 24.01 0.99 2.62
C GLY A 170 23.18 0.31 1.55
N THR A 171 23.71 0.25 0.32
CA THR A 171 23.07 -0.45 -0.80
C THR A 171 22.98 -1.95 -0.52
N VAL A 172 24.04 -2.57 -0.01
CA VAL A 172 24.06 -3.99 0.35
C VAL A 172 23.10 -4.29 1.50
N CYS A 173 23.10 -3.49 2.58
CA CYS A 173 22.15 -3.65 3.68
C CYS A 173 20.71 -3.56 3.19
N THR A 174 20.41 -2.58 2.34
CA THR A 174 19.09 -2.40 1.75
C THR A 174 18.71 -3.60 0.89
N PHE A 175 19.63 -4.05 0.02
CA PHE A 175 19.44 -5.22 -0.84
C PHE A 175 19.19 -6.50 -0.04
N VAL A 176 19.95 -6.73 1.03
CA VAL A 176 19.78 -7.89 1.91
C VAL A 176 18.41 -7.82 2.60
N MET A 177 18.01 -6.63 3.06
CA MET A 177 16.74 -6.44 3.75
C MET A 177 15.54 -6.64 2.82
N THR A 178 15.59 -6.09 1.61
CA THR A 178 14.51 -6.22 0.61
C THR A 178 14.48 -7.59 -0.06
N THR A 179 15.61 -8.29 -0.17
CA THR A 179 15.68 -9.58 -0.86
C THR A 179 15.50 -10.77 0.07
N TYR A 180 16.14 -10.76 1.25
CA TYR A 180 16.21 -11.93 2.13
C TYR A 180 15.36 -11.80 3.39
N VAL A 181 15.41 -10.65 4.09
CA VAL A 181 14.70 -10.51 5.38
C VAL A 181 13.21 -10.29 5.18
N MET A 182 12.84 -9.35 4.31
CA MET A 182 11.44 -9.00 4.05
C MET A 182 11.19 -8.96 2.53
N PRO A 183 11.25 -10.10 1.82
CA PRO A 183 11.09 -10.17 0.37
C PRO A 183 9.80 -9.52 -0.12
N ASP A 184 9.91 -8.70 -1.17
CA ASP A 184 8.76 -8.18 -1.91
C ASP A 184 8.01 -9.31 -2.58
N ARG A 185 6.80 -9.58 -2.07
CA ARG A 185 5.84 -10.52 -2.67
C ARG A 185 4.57 -9.77 -3.05
N PRO A 186 4.61 -8.94 -4.11
CA PRO A 186 3.49 -8.09 -4.53
C PRO A 186 2.22 -8.91 -4.77
N GLU A 187 2.36 -10.14 -5.26
CA GLU A 187 1.23 -11.06 -5.43
C GLU A 187 0.47 -11.40 -4.14
N ARG A 188 1.19 -11.66 -3.04
CA ARG A 188 0.56 -12.04 -1.77
C ARG A 188 -0.18 -10.85 -1.18
N VAL A 189 0.42 -9.67 -1.35
CA VAL A 189 -0.15 -8.38 -1.00
C VAL A 189 -1.44 -8.15 -1.79
N LEU A 190 -1.39 -8.20 -3.12
CA LEU A 190 -2.55 -7.97 -3.97
C LEU A 190 -3.66 -9.00 -3.71
N ARG A 191 -3.32 -10.29 -3.52
CA ARG A 191 -4.30 -11.32 -3.08
C ARG A 191 -4.93 -11.03 -1.72
N ALA A 192 -4.17 -10.48 -0.79
CA ALA A 192 -4.69 -10.09 0.52
C ALA A 192 -5.62 -8.88 0.41
N THR A 193 -5.24 -7.86 -0.37
CA THR A 193 -6.03 -6.64 -0.57
C THR A 193 -7.34 -6.94 -1.32
N VAL A 194 -7.32 -7.79 -2.35
CA VAL A 194 -8.55 -8.22 -3.06
C VAL A 194 -9.47 -9.04 -2.15
N ARG A 195 -8.92 -9.90 -1.29
CA ARG A 195 -9.73 -10.61 -0.27
C ARG A 195 -10.35 -9.64 0.73
N ALA A 196 -9.59 -8.65 1.19
CA ALA A 196 -10.10 -7.60 2.07
C ALA A 196 -11.21 -6.78 1.40
N LEU A 197 -11.05 -6.44 0.12
CA LEU A 197 -12.06 -5.73 -0.66
C LEU A 197 -13.36 -6.54 -0.75
N ARG A 198 -13.30 -7.83 -1.12
CA ARG A 198 -14.46 -8.71 -1.16
C ARG A 198 -15.16 -8.80 0.20
N ALA A 199 -14.39 -8.98 1.28
CA ALA A 199 -14.95 -8.99 2.62
C ALA A 199 -15.69 -7.67 2.95
N ARG A 200 -15.11 -6.51 2.58
CA ARG A 200 -15.75 -5.19 2.78
C ARG A 200 -17.01 -5.04 1.93
N MET A 201 -17.02 -5.48 0.67
CA MET A 201 -18.21 -5.50 -0.19
C MET A 201 -19.33 -6.33 0.45
N ALA A 202 -19.02 -7.53 0.91
CA ALA A 202 -19.99 -8.40 1.57
C ALA A 202 -20.55 -7.79 2.88
N ILE A 203 -19.71 -7.09 3.66
CA ILE A 203 -20.17 -6.37 4.86
C ILE A 203 -21.17 -5.27 4.48
N VAL A 204 -20.93 -4.52 3.39
CA VAL A 204 -21.85 -3.48 2.93
C VAL A 204 -23.19 -4.09 2.50
N VAL A 205 -23.18 -5.19 1.75
CA VAL A 205 -24.40 -5.89 1.31
C VAL A 205 -25.16 -6.46 2.51
N ASP A 206 -24.48 -7.10 3.46
CA ASP A 206 -25.09 -7.67 4.68
C ASP A 206 -25.70 -6.57 5.57
N THR A 207 -25.02 -5.42 5.69
CA THR A 207 -25.57 -4.23 6.38
C THR A 207 -26.82 -3.70 5.68
N THR A 208 -26.83 -3.77 4.35
CA THR A 208 -27.97 -3.35 3.52
C THR A 208 -29.15 -4.30 3.71
N ALA A 209 -28.91 -5.60 3.74
CA ALA A 209 -29.92 -6.61 4.05
C ALA A 209 -30.54 -6.37 5.44
N GLU A 210 -29.73 -6.08 6.45
CA GLU A 210 -30.20 -5.79 7.81
C GLU A 210 -31.00 -4.47 7.89
N ALA A 211 -30.59 -3.45 7.12
CA ALA A 211 -31.34 -2.20 7.02
C ALA A 211 -32.73 -2.42 6.41
N VAL A 212 -32.82 -3.21 5.33
CA VAL A 212 -34.09 -3.57 4.68
C VAL A 212 -34.95 -4.44 5.61
N ARG A 213 -34.35 -5.41 6.30
CA ARG A 213 -35.04 -6.31 7.24
C ARG A 213 -35.70 -5.54 8.37
N THR A 214 -34.96 -4.62 8.99
CA THR A 214 -35.44 -3.88 10.17
C THR A 214 -36.35 -2.72 9.82
N GLY A 215 -36.29 -2.22 8.58
CA GLY A 215 -37.04 -1.03 8.15
C GLY A 215 -36.73 0.22 8.99
N ARG A 216 -35.63 0.22 9.74
CA ARG A 216 -35.24 1.30 10.67
C ARG A 216 -33.82 1.76 10.38
N LEU A 217 -33.72 2.97 9.82
CA LEU A 217 -32.46 3.66 9.57
C LEU A 217 -32.30 4.85 10.51
N ASP A 218 -31.91 4.58 11.75
CA ASP A 218 -31.49 5.63 12.68
C ASP A 218 -30.29 6.40 12.10
N GLU A 219 -30.14 7.67 12.49
CA GLU A 219 -29.03 8.52 12.07
C GLU A 219 -27.65 7.88 12.38
N ARG A 220 -27.55 7.17 13.52
CA ARG A 220 -26.35 6.39 13.88
C ARG A 220 -26.06 5.26 12.89
N ARG A 221 -27.09 4.52 12.43
CA ARG A 221 -26.93 3.43 11.46
C ARG A 221 -26.57 3.97 10.07
N ARG A 222 -27.16 5.09 9.66
CA ARG A 222 -26.81 5.80 8.42
C ARG A 222 -25.34 6.23 8.40
N ARG A 223 -24.84 6.80 9.51
CA ARG A 223 -23.42 7.18 9.64
C ARG A 223 -22.48 5.98 9.57
N ARG A 224 -22.80 4.88 10.26
CA ARG A 224 -22.01 3.63 10.17
C ARG A 224 -21.95 3.08 8.75
N MET A 225 -23.09 3.08 8.04
CA MET A 225 -23.15 2.59 6.67
C MET A 225 -22.34 3.46 5.70
N ARG A 226 -22.44 4.80 5.82
CA ARG A 226 -21.58 5.74 5.06
C ARG A 226 -20.09 5.50 5.33
N ALA A 227 -19.71 5.32 6.59
CA ALA A 227 -18.32 5.02 6.95
C ALA A 227 -17.84 3.69 6.33
N ARG A 228 -18.70 2.68 6.25
CA ARG A 228 -18.39 1.40 5.58
C ARG A 228 -18.23 1.55 4.07
N THR A 229 -19.05 2.36 3.41
CA THR A 229 -18.90 2.67 1.97
C THR A 229 -17.61 3.45 1.70
N LEU A 230 -17.27 4.44 2.53
CA LEU A 230 -16.00 5.18 2.40
C LEU A 230 -14.80 4.24 2.55
N ARG A 231 -14.82 3.34 3.54
CA ARG A 231 -13.77 2.34 3.73
C ARG A 231 -13.66 1.34 2.57
N LEU A 232 -14.77 1.05 1.87
CA LEU A 232 -14.76 0.21 0.68
C LEU A 232 -13.99 0.93 -0.45
N ASN A 233 -14.36 2.18 -0.73
CA ASN A 233 -13.72 3.00 -1.76
C ASN A 233 -12.20 3.18 -1.51
N GLU A 234 -11.80 3.47 -0.27
CA GLU A 234 -10.38 3.55 0.12
C GLU A 234 -9.62 2.25 -0.21
N THR A 235 -10.27 1.09 -0.01
CA THR A 235 -9.64 -0.22 -0.31
C THR A 235 -9.58 -0.48 -1.81
N ALA A 236 -10.61 -0.08 -2.55
CA ALA A 236 -10.65 -0.21 -4.00
C ALA A 236 -9.52 0.63 -4.64
N LEU A 237 -9.35 1.87 -4.21
CA LEU A 237 -8.25 2.74 -4.65
C LEU A 237 -6.87 2.15 -4.34
N MET A 238 -6.69 1.49 -3.19
CA MET A 238 -5.44 0.78 -2.88
C MET A 238 -5.20 -0.41 -3.81
N VAL A 239 -6.23 -1.17 -4.18
CA VAL A 239 -6.11 -2.27 -5.16
C VAL A 239 -5.72 -1.70 -6.53
N GLN A 240 -6.37 -0.61 -6.96
CA GLN A 240 -6.06 0.06 -8.25
C GLN A 240 -4.60 0.55 -8.29
N SER A 241 -4.15 1.29 -7.27
CA SER A 241 -2.75 1.73 -7.19
C SER A 241 -1.77 0.55 -7.18
N GLN A 242 -2.08 -0.58 -6.54
CA GLN A 242 -1.18 -1.74 -6.58
C GLN A 242 -1.11 -2.40 -7.96
N ILE A 243 -2.23 -2.45 -8.69
CA ILE A 243 -2.28 -2.96 -10.07
C ILE A 243 -1.51 -2.04 -11.01
N GLU A 244 -1.62 -0.72 -10.83
CA GLU A 244 -0.92 0.28 -11.63
C GLU A 244 0.59 0.32 -11.32
N ASP A 245 0.97 0.29 -10.03
CA ASP A 245 2.34 0.55 -9.60
C ASP A 245 3.22 -0.70 -9.46
N LYS A 246 2.68 -1.90 -9.19
CA LYS A 246 3.49 -3.00 -8.60
C LYS A 246 3.21 -4.42 -9.07
N ALA A 247 2.07 -4.71 -9.69
CA ALA A 247 1.71 -6.11 -9.98
C ALA A 247 0.97 -6.24 -11.31
N ASP A 248 1.55 -7.00 -12.24
CA ASP A 248 0.84 -7.46 -13.43
C ASP A 248 -0.24 -8.49 -13.01
N PRO A 249 -1.53 -8.22 -13.23
CA PRO A 249 -2.62 -9.13 -12.90
C PRO A 249 -2.54 -10.47 -13.62
N ALA A 250 -1.87 -10.52 -14.78
CA ALA A 250 -1.66 -11.76 -15.52
C ALA A 250 -0.83 -12.78 -14.71
N MET A 251 -0.02 -12.32 -13.75
CA MET A 251 0.77 -13.18 -12.87
C MET A 251 -0.07 -13.81 -11.74
N LEU A 252 -1.21 -13.21 -11.39
CA LEU A 252 -2.14 -13.72 -10.36
C LEU A 252 -3.30 -14.52 -10.94
N TRP A 253 -3.81 -14.08 -12.08
CA TRP A 253 -4.90 -14.71 -12.81
C TRP A 253 -4.44 -14.90 -14.26
N PRO A 254 -3.93 -16.09 -14.62
CA PRO A 254 -3.49 -16.37 -15.98
C PRO A 254 -4.62 -16.08 -16.98
N GLY A 255 -4.37 -15.18 -17.93
CA GLY A 255 -5.36 -14.78 -18.94
C GLY A 255 -6.20 -13.54 -18.61
N VAL A 256 -6.04 -12.93 -17.42
CA VAL A 256 -6.70 -11.66 -17.07
C VAL A 256 -5.69 -10.52 -17.18
N THR A 257 -5.95 -9.55 -18.06
CA THR A 257 -5.09 -8.38 -18.24
C THR A 257 -5.42 -7.27 -17.24
N ALA A 258 -4.45 -6.39 -16.93
CA ALA A 258 -4.69 -5.22 -16.09
C ALA A 258 -5.78 -4.30 -16.64
N GLU A 259 -5.81 -4.14 -17.96
CA GLU A 259 -6.79 -3.33 -18.68
C GLU A 259 -8.22 -3.87 -18.54
N GLN A 260 -8.41 -5.16 -18.30
CA GLN A 260 -9.72 -5.76 -18.06
C GLN A 260 -10.10 -5.77 -16.57
N LEU A 261 -9.11 -5.89 -15.68
CA LEU A 261 -9.36 -6.03 -14.25
C LEU A 261 -9.75 -4.70 -13.59
N ALA A 262 -9.14 -3.58 -14.00
CA ALA A 262 -9.46 -2.27 -13.42
C ALA A 262 -10.91 -1.82 -13.70
N PRO A 263 -11.44 -1.93 -14.93
CA PRO A 263 -12.87 -1.68 -15.20
C PRO A 263 -13.79 -2.61 -14.41
N TRP A 264 -13.47 -3.90 -14.36
CA TRP A 264 -14.31 -4.88 -13.63
C TRP A 264 -14.36 -4.58 -12.13
N LEU A 265 -13.25 -4.12 -11.55
CA LEU A 265 -13.18 -3.69 -10.15
C LEU A 265 -14.08 -2.47 -9.88
N LEU A 266 -14.06 -1.50 -10.81
CA LEU A 266 -14.89 -0.30 -10.74
C LEU A 266 -16.37 -0.65 -10.87
N ASP A 267 -16.73 -1.51 -11.82
CA ASP A 267 -18.11 -1.99 -12.00
C ASP A 267 -18.62 -2.69 -10.74
N ALA A 268 -17.78 -3.53 -10.11
CA ALA A 268 -18.12 -4.18 -8.86
C ALA A 268 -18.31 -3.17 -7.71
N GLU A 269 -17.48 -2.12 -7.63
CA GLU A 269 -17.63 -1.05 -6.64
C GLU A 269 -18.94 -0.29 -6.82
N LEU A 270 -19.23 0.15 -8.06
CA LEU A 270 -20.45 0.87 -8.41
C LEU A 270 -21.70 0.02 -8.15
N ALA A 271 -21.67 -1.27 -8.48
CA ALA A 271 -22.79 -2.18 -8.20
C ALA A 271 -23.09 -2.27 -6.69
N ILE A 272 -22.05 -2.37 -5.85
CA ILE A 272 -22.22 -2.43 -4.39
C ILE A 272 -22.73 -1.10 -3.83
N GLU A 273 -22.27 0.04 -4.37
CA GLU A 273 -22.79 1.35 -3.99
C GLU A 273 -24.26 1.53 -4.38
N TRP A 274 -24.65 1.04 -5.55
CA TRP A 274 -26.05 1.05 -6.00
C TRP A 274 -26.92 0.17 -5.11
N VAL A 275 -26.48 -1.05 -4.77
CA VAL A 275 -27.18 -1.92 -3.81
C VAL A 275 -27.35 -1.22 -2.47
N ALA A 276 -26.28 -0.63 -1.93
CA ALA A 276 -26.33 0.11 -0.66
C ALA A 276 -27.29 1.31 -0.72
N THR A 277 -27.32 2.03 -1.84
CA THR A 277 -28.19 3.19 -2.04
C THR A 277 -29.65 2.78 -2.21
N ALA A 278 -29.92 1.74 -3.00
CA ALA A 278 -31.25 1.18 -3.19
C ALA A 278 -31.82 0.62 -1.88
N GLY A 279 -31.04 -0.19 -1.14
CA GLY A 279 -31.49 -0.73 0.14
C GLY A 279 -31.70 0.35 1.21
N ARG A 280 -30.92 1.44 1.20
CA ARG A 280 -31.21 2.61 2.06
C ARG A 280 -32.53 3.27 1.71
N ARG A 281 -32.81 3.47 0.42
CA ARG A 281 -34.08 4.04 -0.04
C ARG A 281 -35.24 3.14 0.34
N ALA A 282 -35.13 1.83 0.11
CA ALA A 282 -36.13 0.85 0.49
C ALA A 282 -36.41 0.86 2.01
N ALA A 283 -35.36 0.84 2.85
CA ALA A 283 -35.52 0.89 4.29
C ALA A 283 -36.12 2.22 4.78
N ALA A 284 -35.78 3.35 4.14
CA ALA A 284 -36.37 4.65 4.46
C ALA A 284 -37.85 4.73 4.07
N LEU A 285 -38.25 4.13 2.94
CA LEU A 285 -39.64 4.02 2.52
C LEU A 285 -40.46 3.19 3.50
N THR A 286 -39.96 2.01 3.90
CA THR A 286 -40.63 1.15 4.90
C THR A 286 -40.74 1.84 6.26
N ALA A 287 -39.76 2.66 6.65
CA ALA A 287 -39.82 3.43 7.89
C ALA A 287 -40.95 4.49 7.89
N GLN A 288 -41.19 5.12 6.74
CA GLN A 288 -42.21 6.16 6.59
C GLN A 288 -43.60 5.58 6.30
N ARG A 289 -43.67 4.49 5.53
CA ARG A 289 -44.89 3.77 5.17
C ARG A 289 -44.64 2.26 5.30
N PRO A 290 -45.03 1.64 6.42
CA PRO A 290 -44.80 0.21 6.67
C PRO A 290 -45.41 -0.71 5.60
N THR A 291 -46.49 -0.29 4.95
CA THR A 291 -47.22 -1.04 3.92
C THR A 291 -46.74 -0.76 2.49
N ALA A 292 -45.76 0.12 2.29
CA ALA A 292 -45.27 0.47 0.94
C ALA A 292 -44.55 -0.69 0.24
N ILE A 293 -43.96 -1.61 1.01
CA ILE A 293 -43.32 -2.83 0.49
C ILE A 293 -43.98 -4.03 1.19
N PRO A 294 -44.60 -4.97 0.45
CA PRO A 294 -45.16 -6.17 1.05
C PRO A 294 -44.11 -6.97 1.83
N ASP A 295 -44.51 -7.54 2.97
CA ASP A 295 -43.60 -8.29 3.86
C ASP A 295 -42.91 -9.46 3.13
N ARG A 296 -43.63 -10.11 2.21
CA ARG A 296 -43.11 -11.20 1.37
C ARG A 296 -41.98 -10.72 0.45
N THR A 297 -42.18 -9.59 -0.23
CA THR A 297 -41.19 -8.97 -1.12
C THR A 297 -39.97 -8.50 -0.32
N ARG A 298 -40.20 -7.92 0.87
CA ARG A 298 -39.12 -7.51 1.79
C ARG A 298 -38.29 -8.70 2.25
N ALA A 299 -38.93 -9.81 2.63
CA ALA A 299 -38.23 -11.03 3.03
C ALA A 299 -37.40 -11.61 1.88
N ALA A 300 -37.94 -11.63 0.66
CA ALA A 300 -37.23 -12.12 -0.51
C ALA A 300 -36.03 -11.24 -0.93
N LEU A 301 -36.15 -9.91 -0.80
CA LEU A 301 -35.02 -8.98 -0.99
C LEU A 301 -33.90 -9.22 0.02
N VAL A 302 -34.25 -9.41 1.30
CA VAL A 302 -33.27 -9.72 2.36
C VAL A 302 -32.57 -11.04 2.10
N ASP A 303 -33.29 -12.06 1.63
CA ASP A 303 -32.75 -13.37 1.25
C ASP A 303 -31.76 -13.23 0.08
N ALA A 304 -32.15 -12.55 -1.00
CA ALA A 304 -31.29 -12.31 -2.16
C ALA A 304 -30.01 -11.54 -1.80
N LEU A 305 -30.10 -10.49 -0.98
CA LEU A 305 -28.93 -9.75 -0.49
C LEU A 305 -28.03 -10.61 0.40
N SER A 306 -28.62 -11.49 1.22
CA SER A 306 -27.86 -12.39 2.10
C SER A 306 -27.10 -13.46 1.30
N ILE A 307 -27.71 -13.99 0.23
CA ILE A 307 -27.06 -14.91 -0.71
C ILE A 307 -25.92 -14.20 -1.45
N LEU A 308 -26.16 -12.98 -1.96
CA LEU A 308 -25.14 -12.17 -2.61
C LEU A 308 -23.96 -11.89 -1.68
N ALA A 309 -24.21 -11.48 -0.44
CA ALA A 309 -23.15 -11.24 0.54
C ALA A 309 -22.31 -12.50 0.81
N ARG A 310 -22.95 -13.69 0.85
CA ARG A 310 -22.25 -14.97 1.04
C ARG A 310 -21.40 -15.34 -0.17
N ALA A 311 -21.94 -15.21 -1.37
CA ALA A 311 -21.25 -15.48 -2.63
C ALA A 311 -20.06 -14.53 -2.88
N ILE A 312 -20.10 -13.31 -2.33
CA ILE A 312 -18.96 -12.38 -2.38
C ILE A 312 -17.85 -12.80 -1.39
N ARG A 313 -18.20 -13.31 -0.20
CA ARG A 313 -17.21 -13.75 0.82
C ARG A 313 -16.49 -15.03 0.41
N LEU A 314 -17.25 -15.99 -0.08
CA LEU A 314 -16.77 -17.27 -0.59
C LEU A 314 -17.01 -17.23 -2.09
N PRO A 315 -15.96 -17.01 -2.92
CA PRO A 315 -16.12 -16.81 -4.35
C PRO A 315 -16.54 -18.13 -5.03
N GLU A 316 -17.82 -18.45 -4.92
CA GLU A 316 -18.50 -19.53 -5.59
C GLU A 316 -19.22 -18.95 -6.81
N PRO A 317 -18.78 -19.23 -8.04
CA PRO A 317 -19.38 -18.66 -9.24
C PRO A 317 -20.87 -19.00 -9.38
N ASP A 318 -21.27 -20.18 -8.89
CA ASP A 318 -22.67 -20.61 -8.87
C ASP A 318 -23.51 -19.78 -7.90
N GLY A 319 -22.94 -19.36 -6.77
CA GLY A 319 -23.64 -18.52 -5.78
C GLY A 319 -24.02 -17.14 -6.30
N LEU A 320 -23.15 -16.53 -7.13
CA LEU A 320 -23.45 -15.24 -7.77
C LEU A 320 -24.55 -15.37 -8.82
N ARG A 321 -24.55 -16.44 -9.62
CA ARG A 321 -25.62 -16.74 -10.59
C ARG A 321 -26.95 -16.98 -9.89
N HIS A 322 -26.96 -17.76 -8.81
CA HIS A 322 -28.16 -18.00 -8.03
C HIS A 322 -28.75 -16.72 -7.43
N ALA A 323 -27.90 -15.79 -6.95
CA ALA A 323 -28.35 -14.50 -6.47
C ALA A 323 -29.00 -13.66 -7.60
N ALA A 324 -28.40 -13.66 -8.79
CA ALA A 324 -28.94 -12.98 -9.96
C ALA A 324 -30.27 -13.57 -10.42
N ASP A 325 -30.38 -14.90 -10.55
CA ASP A 325 -31.61 -15.59 -10.95
C ASP A 325 -32.74 -15.37 -9.94
N ARG A 326 -32.41 -15.23 -8.65
CA ARG A 326 -33.39 -14.91 -7.60
C ARG A 326 -33.85 -13.46 -7.69
N ALA A 327 -32.94 -12.52 -7.96
CA ALA A 327 -33.28 -11.12 -8.16
C ALA A 327 -34.14 -10.92 -9.43
N GLN A 328 -33.82 -11.62 -10.51
CA GLN A 328 -34.59 -11.55 -11.76
C GLN A 328 -36.02 -12.05 -11.57
N ARG A 329 -36.21 -13.19 -10.89
CA ARG A 329 -37.55 -13.70 -10.55
C ARG A 329 -38.38 -12.72 -9.72
N LEU A 330 -37.75 -11.94 -8.84
CA LEU A 330 -38.46 -10.92 -8.06
C LEU A 330 -38.90 -9.73 -8.91
N LEU A 331 -38.12 -9.36 -9.93
CA LEU A 331 -38.49 -8.34 -10.91
C LEU A 331 -39.61 -8.84 -11.83
N ASP A 332 -39.58 -10.12 -12.22
CA ASP A 332 -40.62 -10.67 -13.10
C ASP A 332 -41.97 -10.85 -12.38
N GLU A 333 -41.97 -10.94 -11.04
CA GLU A 333 -43.17 -11.08 -10.20
C GLU A 333 -43.88 -9.74 -9.86
N HIS A 334 -43.24 -8.57 -10.06
CA HIS A 334 -43.73 -7.25 -9.60
C HIS A 334 -43.60 -6.15 -10.66
#